data_AF-T1BUK2-F1
#
_entry.id   AF-T1BUK2-F1
#
_cell.length_a   1.000
_cell.length_b   1.000
_cell.length_c   1.000
_cell.angle_alpha   90.00
_cell.angle_beta   90.00
_cell.angle_gamma   90.00
#
_symmetry.space_group_name_H-M   'P 1'
#
loop_
_entity.id
_entity.type
_entity.pdbx_description
1 polymer ?
#
loop_
_entity_poly.entity_id
_entity_poly.type
_entity_poly.pdbx_seq_one_letter_code
_entity_poly.pdbx_strand_id
1 'polypeptide(L)'
;MEERLVPGHGEGDLIQGAYHRSAVGTLVERTTLFTVRSRMDDARAEAALSGFSPVLSRIQAQQRLSLPCDQGREMAQHQRLTEATGVKV
;
A
#
# COMPACT_ATOMS: atom_id res chain seq x y z
N MET A 1 -0.25 -5.78 19.94
CA MET A 1 -1.08 -6.54 18.99
C MET A 1 -2.44 -5.88 18.98
N GLU A 2 -2.72 -5.00 18.00
CA GLU A 2 -4.11 -4.59 17.74
C GLU A 2 -4.87 -5.78 17.18
N GLU A 3 -5.99 -6.08 17.83
CA GLU A 3 -6.89 -7.17 17.46
C GLU A 3 -7.40 -6.95 16.03
N ARG A 4 -7.16 -7.93 15.14
CA ARG A 4 -7.57 -7.92 13.71
C ARG A 4 -9.09 -8.17 13.57
N LEU A 5 -9.90 -7.57 14.42
CA LEU A 5 -11.33 -7.86 14.52
C LEU A 5 -12.20 -6.94 13.67
N VAL A 6 -11.64 -5.82 13.19
CA VAL A 6 -12.36 -4.83 12.40
C VAL A 6 -11.63 -4.59 11.08
N PRO A 7 -12.32 -4.75 9.92
CA PRO A 7 -11.75 -4.43 8.62
C PRO A 7 -11.32 -2.97 8.53
N GLY A 8 -10.23 -2.74 7.80
CA GLY A 8 -9.79 -1.40 7.43
C GLY A 8 -8.35 -1.08 7.83
N HIS A 9 -7.71 -1.98 8.58
CA HIS A 9 -6.28 -1.95 8.84
C HIS A 9 -5.59 -2.96 7.93
N GLY A 10 -4.85 -2.45 6.93
CA GLY A 10 -4.03 -3.26 6.05
C GLY A 10 -2.56 -3.26 6.44
N GLU A 11 -1.77 -4.03 5.71
CA GLU A 11 -0.31 -3.98 5.72
C GLU A 11 0.17 -3.87 4.27
N GLY A 12 1.10 -2.94 4.02
CA GLY A 12 1.73 -2.72 2.72
C GLY A 12 3.16 -3.27 2.72
N ASP A 13 3.58 -3.83 1.59
CA ASP A 13 4.97 -4.22 1.35
C ASP A 13 5.33 -4.05 -0.13
N LEU A 14 6.61 -3.92 -0.44
CA LEU A 14 7.13 -3.73 -1.79
C LEU A 14 8.20 -4.76 -2.13
N ILE A 15 7.88 -5.59 -3.12
CA ILE A 15 8.80 -6.62 -3.61
C ILE A 15 9.48 -6.10 -4.87
N GLN A 16 10.78 -5.86 -4.80
CA GLN A 16 11.58 -5.46 -5.93
C GLN A 16 11.99 -6.65 -6.80
N GLY A 17 11.85 -6.50 -8.12
CA GLY A 17 12.27 -7.49 -9.11
C GLY A 17 13.78 -7.41 -9.43
N ALA A 18 14.24 -8.38 -10.21
CA ALA A 18 15.64 -8.51 -10.59
C ALA A 18 16.19 -7.22 -11.23
N TYR A 19 17.42 -6.85 -10.83
CA TYR A 19 18.12 -5.66 -11.32
C TYR A 19 17.34 -4.34 -11.16
N HIS A 20 16.37 -4.29 -10.23
CA HIS A 20 15.59 -3.09 -9.92
C HIS A 20 14.73 -2.60 -11.11
N ARG A 21 14.38 -3.49 -12.04
CA ARG A 21 13.65 -3.16 -13.29
C ARG A 21 12.13 -3.29 -13.19
N SER A 22 11.62 -3.70 -12.04
CA SER A 22 10.19 -3.82 -11.77
C SER A 22 9.98 -3.89 -10.26
N ALA A 23 8.77 -3.61 -9.81
CA ALA A 23 8.35 -3.95 -8.46
C ALA A 23 6.88 -4.39 -8.42
N VAL A 24 6.51 -5.04 -7.33
CA VAL A 24 5.12 -5.37 -7.01
C VAL A 24 4.85 -4.85 -5.61
N GLY A 25 3.90 -3.93 -5.50
CA GLY A 25 3.32 -3.57 -4.21
C GLY A 25 2.27 -4.60 -3.79
N THR A 26 2.33 -5.05 -2.55
CA THR A 26 1.34 -5.94 -1.95
C THR A 26 0.60 -5.22 -0.84
N LEU A 27 -0.72 -5.38 -0.80
CA LEU A 27 -1.59 -4.89 0.25
C LEU A 27 -2.42 -6.04 0.78
N VAL A 28 -2.41 -6.24 2.11
CA VAL A 28 -3.20 -7.29 2.77
C VAL A 28 -4.10 -6.66 3.82
N GLU A 29 -5.41 -6.85 3.71
CA GLU A 29 -6.37 -6.48 4.75
C GLU A 29 -6.30 -7.51 5.90
N ARG A 30 -6.01 -7.06 7.13
CA ARG A 30 -5.59 -7.96 8.22
C ARG A 30 -6.74 -8.83 8.75
N THR A 31 -8.01 -8.45 8.58
CA THR A 31 -9.17 -9.22 9.08
C THR A 31 -9.60 -10.31 8.10
N THR A 32 -9.77 -9.97 6.83
CA THR A 32 -10.26 -10.86 5.77
C THR A 32 -9.16 -11.57 5.01
N LEU A 33 -7.91 -11.14 5.18
CA LEU A 33 -6.76 -11.57 4.38
C LEU A 33 -6.91 -11.27 2.88
N PHE A 34 -7.86 -10.38 2.54
CA PHE A 34 -8.03 -9.93 1.17
C PHE A 34 -6.74 -9.24 0.71
N THR A 35 -6.17 -9.79 -0.36
CA THR A 35 -4.86 -9.40 -0.86
C THR A 35 -4.98 -8.77 -2.24
N VAL A 36 -4.37 -7.60 -2.41
CA VAL A 36 -4.27 -6.93 -3.70
C VAL A 36 -2.80 -6.73 -4.06
N ARG A 37 -2.52 -6.83 -5.36
CA ARG A 37 -1.21 -6.60 -5.93
C ARG A 37 -1.26 -5.42 -6.89
N SER A 38 -0.28 -4.55 -6.81
CA SER A 38 -0.08 -3.47 -7.76
C SER A 38 1.23 -3.67 -8.51
N ARG A 39 1.18 -3.64 -9.84
CA ARG A 39 2.38 -3.68 -10.68
C ARG A 39 2.99 -2.29 -10.75
N MET A 40 4.31 -2.22 -10.61
CA MET A 40 5.10 -0.99 -10.67
C MET A 40 6.33 -1.18 -11.55
N ASP A 41 6.78 -0.11 -12.19
CA ASP A 41 7.95 -0.15 -13.08
C ASP A 41 9.28 -0.20 -12.32
N ASP A 42 9.31 0.29 -11.08
CA ASP A 42 10.45 0.19 -10.15
C ASP A 42 9.98 0.32 -8.69
N ALA A 43 10.92 0.34 -7.75
CA ALA A 43 10.67 0.51 -6.31
C ALA A 43 10.96 1.96 -5.83
N ARG A 44 10.69 2.97 -6.67
CA ARG A 44 10.81 4.39 -6.27
C ARG A 44 9.48 4.92 -5.74
N ALA A 45 9.56 6.06 -5.05
CA ALA A 45 8.40 6.65 -4.41
C ALA A 45 7.30 7.07 -5.40
N GLU A 46 7.66 7.52 -6.59
CA GLU A 46 6.71 7.87 -7.64
C GLU A 46 5.97 6.64 -8.18
N ALA A 47 6.69 5.51 -8.34
CA ALA A 47 6.10 4.25 -8.76
C ALA A 47 5.19 3.65 -7.68
N ALA A 48 5.60 3.73 -6.41
CA ALA A 48 4.78 3.35 -5.27
C ALA A 48 3.50 4.19 -5.17
N LEU A 49 3.60 5.52 -5.28
CA LEU A 49 2.45 6.43 -5.27
C LEU A 49 1.48 6.11 -6.40
N SER A 50 1.97 6.04 -7.64
CA SER A 50 1.13 5.79 -8.81
C SER A 50 0.54 4.38 -8.85
N GLY A 51 1.25 3.39 -8.30
CA GLY A 51 0.77 2.01 -8.21
C GLY A 51 -0.24 1.79 -7.08
N PHE A 52 -0.01 2.32 -5.88
CA PHE A 52 -0.89 2.10 -4.74
C PHE A 52 -2.17 2.96 -4.79
N SER A 53 -2.09 4.21 -5.26
CA SER A 53 -3.24 5.11 -5.30
C SER A 53 -4.49 4.51 -5.99
N PRO A 54 -4.40 3.95 -7.21
CA PRO A 54 -5.57 3.39 -7.88
C PRO A 54 -6.07 2.09 -7.22
N VAL A 55 -5.19 1.33 -6.55
CA VAL A 55 -5.59 0.11 -5.82
C VAL A 55 -6.37 0.48 -4.56
N LEU A 56 -5.82 1.37 -3.74
CA LEU A 56 -6.44 1.87 -2.52
C LEU A 56 -7.76 2.59 -2.81
N SER A 57 -7.82 3.37 -3.90
CA SER A 57 -9.04 4.05 -4.32
C SER A 57 -10.21 3.13 -4.70
N ARG A 58 -9.98 1.82 -4.88
CA ARG A 58 -11.05 0.82 -5.12
C ARG A 58 -11.62 0.23 -3.83
N ILE A 59 -10.93 0.37 -2.71
CA ILE A 59 -11.41 -0.08 -1.40
C ILE A 59 -12.45 0.94 -0.90
N GLN A 60 -13.52 0.54 -0.24
CA GLN A 60 -14.49 1.51 0.30
C GLN A 60 -13.83 2.44 1.31
N ALA A 61 -14.16 3.74 1.32
CA ALA A 61 -13.50 4.73 2.17
C ALA A 61 -13.53 4.38 3.67
N GLN A 62 -14.62 3.76 4.14
CA GLN A 62 -14.77 3.30 5.54
C GLN A 62 -13.78 2.19 5.92
N GLN A 63 -13.18 1.51 4.94
CA GLN A 63 -12.23 0.42 5.11
C GLN A 63 -10.78 0.87 4.82
N ARG A 64 -10.49 2.17 4.79
CA ARG A 64 -9.15 2.73 4.55
C ARG A 64 -8.59 3.39 5.80
N LEU A 65 -8.51 2.67 6.92
CA LEU A 65 -8.13 3.26 8.22
C LEU A 65 -6.62 3.46 8.32
N SER A 66 -5.84 2.39 8.14
CA SER A 66 -4.38 2.47 8.12
C SER A 66 -3.74 1.41 7.24
N LEU A 67 -2.60 1.76 6.66
CA LEU A 67 -1.75 0.86 5.89
C LEU A 67 -0.29 1.12 6.29
N PRO A 68 0.15 0.67 7.48
CA PRO A 68 1.57 0.62 7.79
C PRO A 68 2.30 -0.14 6.67
N CYS A 69 3.29 0.53 6.09
CA CYS A 69 4.27 -0.02 5.18
C CYS A 69 5.64 0.10 5.86
N ASP A 70 6.60 -0.69 5.42
CA ASP A 70 7.98 -0.43 5.75
C ASP A 70 8.38 1.00 5.29
N GLN A 71 9.12 1.73 6.12
CA GLN A 71 9.51 3.11 5.82
C GLN A 71 10.72 3.18 4.87
N GLY A 72 10.73 2.31 3.86
CA GLY A 72 11.73 2.32 2.81
C GLY A 72 11.72 3.62 2.00
N ARG A 73 12.72 3.81 1.13
CA ARG A 73 12.85 5.01 0.29
C ARG A 73 11.70 5.16 -0.70
N GLU A 74 11.11 4.04 -1.08
CA GLU A 74 9.85 3.88 -1.80
C GLU A 74 8.65 4.57 -1.12
N MET A 75 8.66 4.76 0.19
CA MET A 75 7.56 5.38 0.94
C MET A 75 7.83 6.85 1.24
N ALA A 76 8.84 7.47 0.60
CA ALA A 76 9.15 8.89 0.77
C ALA A 76 7.97 9.83 0.37
N GLN A 77 7.01 9.35 -0.43
CA GLN A 77 5.80 10.09 -0.82
C GLN A 77 4.54 9.65 -0.04
N HIS A 78 4.68 9.03 1.13
CA HIS A 78 3.54 8.53 1.93
C HIS A 78 2.49 9.61 2.27
N GLN A 79 2.89 10.87 2.44
CA GLN A 79 1.97 12.01 2.63
C GLN A 79 1.07 12.21 1.41
N ARG A 80 1.63 12.21 0.20
CA ARG A 80 0.86 12.33 -1.05
C ARG A 80 -0.05 11.13 -1.25
N LEU A 81 0.40 9.94 -0.84
CA LEU A 81 -0.42 8.73 -0.89
C LEU A 81 -1.62 8.85 0.05
N THR A 82 -1.40 9.37 1.26
CA THR A 82 -2.46 9.65 2.24
C THR A 82 -3.46 10.67 1.69
N GLU A 83 -2.98 11.77 1.10
CA GLU A 83 -3.83 12.79 0.46
C GLU A 83 -4.67 12.22 -0.70
N ALA A 84 -4.06 11.38 -1.54
CA ALA A 84 -4.73 10.81 -2.72
C ALA A 84 -5.78 9.75 -2.38
N THR A 85 -5.64 9.06 -1.25
CA THR A 85 -6.42 7.83 -0.96
C THR A 85 -7.23 7.91 0.32
N GLY A 86 -6.90 8.82 1.23
CA GLY A 86 -7.47 8.94 2.57
C GLY A 86 -6.98 7.89 3.56
N VAL A 87 -6.09 6.96 3.18
CA VAL A 87 -5.55 5.96 4.11
C VAL A 87 -4.38 6.55 4.89
N LYS A 88 -4.32 6.28 6.20
CA LYS A 88 -3.14 6.64 7.01
C LYS A 88 -1.99 5.69 6.70
N VAL A 89 -0.87 6.22 6.24
CA VAL A 89 0.36 5.48 5.95
C VAL A 89 1.46 5.83 6.95
#